data_AF-A0A661S8D1-F1
#
_entry.id   AF-A0A661S8D1-F1
#
_cell.length_a   1.000
_cell.length_b   1.000
_cell.length_c   1.000
_cell.angle_alpha   90.00
_cell.angle_beta   90.00
_cell.angle_gamma   90.00
#
_symmetry.space_group_name_H-M   'P 1'
#
loop_
_entity.id
_entity.type
_entity.pdbx_description
1 polymer ?
#
loop_
_entity_poly.entity_id
_entity_poly.type
_entity_poly.pdbx_seq_one_letter_code
_entity_poly.pdbx_strand_id
1 'polypeptide(L)'
;MDIQPVNPSERNLGGVDYFLLWAGVAISLAEIWAGGFLAPMGFWMGFLAIILGHIIGNTFMAMGGIMGSDHGIMAMVSVRPSFGIRGSNLAAVLNIIQLIGWA
;
A
#
# COMPACT_ATOMS: atom_id res chain seq x y z
N MET A 1 17.20 -18.56 -4.55
CA MET A 1 16.99 -17.23 -5.16
C MET A 1 17.30 -16.24 -4.06
N ASP A 2 18.44 -15.57 -4.10
CA ASP A 2 18.83 -14.64 -3.03
C ASP A 2 17.99 -13.37 -3.11
N ILE A 3 17.43 -12.97 -1.97
CA ILE A 3 16.64 -11.74 -1.85
C ILE A 3 17.61 -10.62 -1.49
N GLN A 4 18.16 -9.96 -2.50
CA GLN A 4 19.11 -8.86 -2.34
C GLN A 4 18.39 -7.50 -2.42
N PRO A 5 18.86 -6.48 -1.68
CA PRO A 5 18.33 -5.12 -1.82
C PRO A 5 18.64 -4.52 -3.21
N VAL A 6 17.76 -3.67 -3.70
CA VAL A 6 17.95 -2.90 -4.94
C VAL A 6 18.99 -1.80 -4.71
N ASN A 7 19.98 -1.69 -5.60
CA ASN A 7 21.03 -0.68 -5.47
C ASN A 7 20.47 0.73 -5.65
N PRO A 8 21.02 1.76 -4.97
CA PRO A 8 20.53 3.13 -5.09
C PRO A 8 20.49 3.65 -6.54
N SER A 9 21.45 3.28 -7.39
CA SER A 9 21.48 3.68 -8.81
C SER A 9 20.35 3.09 -9.66
N GLU A 10 19.67 2.05 -9.18
CA GLU A 10 18.57 1.37 -9.87
C GLU A 10 17.20 1.84 -9.37
N ARG A 11 17.16 2.69 -8.32
CA ARG A 11 15.92 3.26 -7.77
C ARG A 11 15.53 4.49 -8.57
N ASN A 12 14.76 4.28 -9.63
CA ASN A 12 14.43 5.30 -10.63
C ASN A 12 12.99 5.84 -10.56
N LEU A 13 12.17 5.38 -9.60
CA LEU A 13 10.81 5.90 -9.41
C LEU A 13 10.85 7.24 -8.68
N GLY A 14 10.51 8.32 -9.38
CA GLY A 14 10.36 9.65 -8.85
C GLY A 14 8.94 9.95 -8.37
N GLY A 15 8.73 11.15 -7.80
CA GLY A 15 7.42 11.55 -7.27
C GLY A 15 6.29 11.55 -8.30
N VAL A 16 6.60 11.89 -9.56
CA VAL A 16 5.62 11.84 -10.66
C VAL A 16 5.24 10.40 -11.00
N ASP A 17 6.20 9.48 -11.03
CA ASP A 17 5.95 8.07 -11.29
C ASP A 17 5.08 7.47 -10.19
N TYR A 18 5.36 7.81 -8.92
CA TYR A 18 4.50 7.44 -7.80
C TYR A 18 3.10 8.02 -7.93
N PHE A 19 2.96 9.30 -8.29
CA PHE A 19 1.65 9.91 -8.49
C PHE A 19 0.85 9.19 -9.57
N LEU A 20 1.45 8.92 -10.73
CA LEU A 20 0.79 8.24 -11.85
C LEU A 20 0.42 6.79 -11.50
N LEU A 21 1.31 6.08 -10.78
CA LEU A 21 1.05 4.72 -10.31
C LEU A 21 -0.16 4.70 -9.38
N TRP A 22 -0.21 5.58 -8.38
CA TRP A 22 -1.32 5.63 -7.43
C TRP A 22 -2.61 6.17 -8.03
N ALA A 23 -2.53 7.15 -8.95
CA ALA A 23 -3.69 7.63 -9.70
C ALA A 23 -4.30 6.51 -10.55
N GLY A 24 -3.48 5.66 -11.17
CA GLY A 24 -3.94 4.49 -11.90
C GLY A 24 -4.65 3.48 -10.99
N VAL A 25 -4.08 3.19 -9.82
CA VAL A 25 -4.70 2.27 -8.84
C VAL A 25 -6.03 2.81 -8.28
N ALA A 26 -6.13 4.12 -8.09
CA ALA A 26 -7.34 4.77 -7.58
C ALA A 26 -8.53 4.71 -8.55
N ILE A 27 -8.29 4.44 -9.83
CA ILE A 27 -9.36 4.24 -10.81
C ILE A 27 -9.76 2.76 -10.78
N SER A 28 -10.62 2.40 -9.83
CA SER A 28 -11.08 1.03 -9.65
C SER A 28 -12.57 0.94 -9.32
N LEU A 29 -13.16 -0.24 -9.54
CA LEU A 29 -14.55 -0.50 -9.13
C LEU A 29 -14.72 -0.36 -7.62
N ALA A 30 -13.69 -0.70 -6.82
CA ALA A 30 -13.73 -0.62 -5.37
C ALA A 30 -14.05 0.80 -4.88
N GLU A 31 -13.54 1.83 -5.55
CA GLU A 31 -13.79 3.22 -5.15
C GLU A 31 -15.19 3.71 -5.47
N ILE A 32 -15.78 3.19 -6.55
CA ILE A 32 -17.19 3.44 -6.87
C ILE A 32 -18.08 2.84 -5.76
N TRP A 33 -17.76 1.62 -5.31
CA TRP A 33 -18.49 0.97 -4.23
C TRP A 33 -18.31 1.68 -2.88
N ALA A 34 -17.07 2.07 -2.54
CA ALA A 34 -16.78 2.83 -1.33
C ALA A 34 -17.56 4.15 -1.31
N GLY A 35 -17.58 4.89 -2.42
CA GLY A 35 -18.41 6.09 -2.58
C GLY A 35 -19.90 5.80 -2.42
N GLY A 36 -20.39 4.69 -2.97
CA GLY A 36 -21.76 4.23 -2.82
C GLY A 36 -22.16 3.96 -1.36
N PHE A 37 -21.27 3.35 -0.57
CA PHE A 37 -21.50 3.13 0.86
C PHE A 37 -21.54 4.43 1.67
N LEU A 38 -20.82 5.47 1.23
CA LEU A 38 -20.83 6.78 1.87
C LEU A 38 -21.97 7.69 1.40
N ALA A 39 -22.66 7.34 0.31
CA ALA A 39 -23.73 8.15 -0.27
C ALA A 39 -24.84 8.56 0.73
N PRO A 40 -25.31 7.71 1.67
CA PRO A 40 -26.35 8.08 2.64
C PRO A 40 -25.96 9.24 3.58
N MET A 41 -24.66 9.53 3.73
CA MET A 41 -24.19 10.65 4.56
C MET A 41 -24.34 12.02 3.88
N GLY A 42 -24.66 12.04 2.58
CA GLY A 42 -24.67 13.25 1.76
C GLY A 42 -23.26 13.69 1.32
N PHE A 43 -23.19 14.58 0.34
CA PHE A 43 -21.94 14.93 -0.35
C PHE A 43 -20.85 15.43 0.59
N TRP A 44 -21.14 16.42 1.44
CA TRP A 44 -20.11 17.05 2.28
C TRP A 44 -19.54 16.13 3.36
N MET A 45 -20.40 15.37 4.05
CA MET A 45 -19.95 14.44 5.08
C MET A 45 -19.23 13.23 4.47
N GLY A 46 -19.72 12.71 3.34
CA GLY A 46 -19.05 11.65 2.59
C GLY A 46 -17.67 12.10 2.11
N PHE A 47 -17.58 13.30 1.53
CA PHE A 47 -16.31 13.89 1.08
C PHE A 47 -15.31 14.06 2.23
N LEU A 48 -15.74 14.60 3.37
CA LEU A 48 -14.89 14.72 4.56
C LEU A 48 -14.42 13.36 5.07
N ALA A 49 -15.31 12.35 5.10
CA ALA A 49 -14.94 10.99 5.49
C ALA A 49 -13.90 10.38 4.54
N ILE A 50 -14.02 10.60 3.23
CA ILE A 50 -13.01 10.19 2.24
C ILE A 50 -11.67 10.84 2.56
N ILE A 51 -11.62 12.16 2.75
CA ILE A 51 -10.37 12.88 3.04
C ILE A 51 -9.73 12.38 4.34
N LEU A 52 -10.51 12.24 5.42
CA LEU A 52 -10.01 11.73 6.69
C LEU A 52 -9.50 10.30 6.58
N GLY A 53 -10.24 9.43 5.89
CA GLY A 53 -9.84 8.06 5.62
C GLY A 53 -8.51 7.99 4.86
N HIS A 54 -8.33 8.83 3.83
CA HIS A 54 -7.08 8.90 3.07
C HIS A 54 -5.92 9.40 3.93
N ILE A 55 -6.11 10.44 4.74
CA ILE A 55 -5.03 10.94 5.61
C ILE A 55 -4.59 9.84 6.57
N ILE A 56 -5.52 9.18 7.25
CA ILE A 56 -5.22 8.13 8.22
C ILE A 56 -4.58 6.92 7.53
N GLY A 57 -5.23 6.39 6.49
CA GLY A 57 -4.78 5.21 5.76
C GLY A 57 -3.43 5.42 5.07
N ASN A 58 -3.25 6.52 4.34
CA ASN A 58 -2.01 6.80 3.63
C ASN A 58 -0.86 7.10 4.57
N THR A 59 -1.10 7.60 5.79
CA THR A 59 -0.04 7.77 6.78
C THR A 59 0.60 6.43 7.14
N PHE A 60 -0.20 5.41 7.45
CA PHE A 60 0.31 4.07 7.75
C PHE A 60 1.01 3.43 6.55
N MET A 61 0.41 3.58 5.37
CA MET A 61 0.98 3.06 4.14
C MET A 61 2.33 3.73 3.81
N ALA A 62 2.42 5.05 3.96
CA ALA A 62 3.64 5.81 3.70
C ALA A 62 4.78 5.40 4.64
N MET A 63 4.49 5.17 5.93
CA MET A 63 5.52 4.68 6.87
C MET A 63 6.13 3.35 6.42
N GLY A 64 5.31 2.42 5.93
CA GLY A 64 5.79 1.17 5.33
C GLY A 64 6.57 1.39 4.03
N GLY A 65 6.10 2.31 3.18
CA GLY A 65 6.72 2.68 1.92
C GLY A 65 8.11 3.31 2.07
N ILE A 66 8.31 4.15 3.10
CA ILE A 66 9.61 4.78 3.42
C ILE A 66 10.65 3.69 3.71
N MET A 67 10.30 2.69 4.54
CA MET A 67 11.22 1.60 4.88
C MET A 67 11.71 0.85 3.62
N GLY A 68 10.79 0.52 2.71
CA GLY A 68 11.12 -0.13 1.44
C GLY A 68 11.94 0.75 0.51
N SER A 69 11.66 2.06 0.45
CA SER A 69 12.33 3.02 -0.42
C SER A 69 13.77 3.32 0.04
N ASP A 70 13.98 3.47 1.35
CA ASP A 70 15.28 3.76 1.96
C ASP A 70 16.23 2.55 1.89
N HIS A 71 15.70 1.35 2.16
CA HIS A 71 16.51 0.13 2.23
C HIS A 71 16.54 -0.65 0.91
N GLY A 72 15.64 -0.38 -0.03
CA GLY A 72 15.55 -1.11 -1.30
C GLY A 72 15.14 -2.57 -1.12
N ILE A 73 14.39 -2.88 -0.07
CA ILE A 73 13.98 -4.25 0.28
C ILE A 73 12.51 -4.49 -0.01
N MET A 74 12.16 -5.75 -0.29
CA MET A 74 10.77 -6.17 -0.47
C MET A 74 9.95 -6.05 0.81
N ALA A 75 8.64 -5.79 0.69
CA ALA A 75 7.72 -5.68 1.83
C ALA A 75 7.77 -6.90 2.78
N MET A 76 7.85 -8.13 2.26
CA MET A 76 7.95 -9.31 3.12
C MET A 76 9.30 -9.48 3.81
N VAL A 77 10.35 -8.82 3.31
CA VAL A 77 11.65 -8.77 3.98
C VAL A 77 11.64 -7.72 5.09
N SER A 78 10.93 -6.61 4.90
CA SER A 78 10.88 -5.50 5.85
C SER A 78 10.25 -5.86 7.20
N VAL A 79 9.43 -6.92 7.24
CA VAL A 79 8.80 -7.42 8.48
C VAL A 79 9.67 -8.41 9.26
N ARG A 80 10.78 -8.89 8.69
CA ARG A 80 11.68 -9.86 9.34
C ARG A 80 12.33 -9.38 10.64
N PRO A 81 12.70 -8.09 10.82
CA PRO A 81 13.23 -7.62 12.10
C PRO A 81 12.29 -7.86 13.28
N SER A 82 10.97 -7.76 13.05
CA SER A 82 9.95 -7.94 14.10
C SER A 82 9.53 -9.40 14.31
N PHE A 83 9.43 -10.18 13.23
CA PHE A 83 8.86 -11.54 13.28
C PHE A 83 9.88 -12.66 12.97
N GLY A 84 11.11 -12.30 12.63
CA GLY A 84 12.12 -13.24 12.14
C GLY A 84 11.85 -13.74 10.72
N ILE A 85 12.79 -14.53 10.20
CA ILE A 85 12.72 -15.07 8.84
C ILE A 85 11.50 -15.99 8.69
N ARG A 86 11.27 -16.91 9.63
CA ARG A 86 10.13 -17.83 9.58
C ARG A 86 8.80 -17.13 9.84
N GLY A 87 8.75 -16.15 10.74
CA GLY A 87 7.53 -15.38 11.01
C GLY A 87 7.10 -14.51 9.84
N SER A 88 8.04 -14.03 9.01
CA SER A 88 7.69 -13.32 7.76
C SER A 88 6.86 -14.15 6.77
N ASN A 89 6.92 -15.49 6.86
CA ASN A 89 6.10 -16.35 6.02
C ASN A 89 4.61 -16.23 6.35
N LEU A 90 4.24 -15.95 7.61
CA LEU A 90 2.85 -15.70 7.97
C LEU A 90 2.32 -14.46 7.27
N ALA A 91 3.07 -13.36 7.31
CA ALA A 91 2.72 -12.12 6.61
C ALA A 91 2.59 -12.35 5.09
N ALA A 92 3.50 -13.14 4.51
CA ALA A 92 3.44 -13.50 3.09
C ALA A 92 2.19 -14.31 2.75
N VAL A 93 1.84 -15.32 3.55
CA VAL A 93 0.62 -16.13 3.34
C VAL A 93 -0.64 -15.28 3.45
N LEU A 94 -0.72 -14.42 4.46
CA LEU A 94 -1.86 -13.51 4.62
C LEU A 94 -1.99 -12.55 3.43
N ASN A 95 -0.87 -12.05 2.92
CA ASN A 95 -0.87 -11.21 1.73
C ASN A 95 -1.30 -11.98 0.47
N ILE A 96 -0.87 -13.23 0.29
CA ILE A 96 -1.34 -14.08 -0.82
C ILE A 96 -2.86 -14.29 -0.74
N ILE A 97 -3.39 -14.62 0.44
CA ILE A 97 -4.84 -14.79 0.64
C ILE A 97 -5.59 -13.50 0.29
N GLN A 98 -5.06 -12.35 0.74
CA GLN A 98 -5.61 -11.04 0.37
C GLN A 98 -5.61 -10.86 -1.15
N LEU A 99 -4.47 -11.08 -1.82
CA LEU A 99 -4.38 -10.93 -3.28
C LEU A 99 -5.36 -11.81 -4.04
N ILE A 100 -5.58 -13.06 -3.59
CA ILE A 100 -6.60 -13.94 -4.18
C ILE A 100 -8.01 -13.37 -4.02
N GLY A 101 -8.30 -12.71 -2.89
CA GLY A 101 -9.59 -12.04 -2.67
C GLY A 101 -9.81 -10.81 -3.56
N TRP A 102 -8.75 -10.23 -4.13
CA TRP A 102 -8.80 -9.06 -5.03
C TRP A 102 -8.67 -9.41 -6.52
N ALA A 103 -8.23 -10.63 -6.84
CA ALA A 103 -8.11 -11.12 -8.22
C ALA A 103 -9.47 -11.49 -8.81
#